data_AF-B7X4V1-F1
#
_entry.id   AF-B7X4V1-F1
#
_cell.length_a   1.000
_cell.length_b   1.000
_cell.length_c   1.000
_cell.angle_alpha   90.00
_cell.angle_beta   90.00
_cell.angle_gamma   90.00
#
_symmetry.space_group_name_H-M   'P 1'
#
loop_
_entity.id
_entity.type
_entity.pdbx_description
1 polymer ?
#
loop_
_entity_poly.entity_id
_entity_poly.type
_entity_poly.pdbx_seq_one_letter_code
_entity_poly.pdbx_strand_id
1 'polypeptide(L)'
;MLMDQGHMEALFVDPAFRHRGLGAALVRHGLTLHPEMSTDVNEQNAQAVGFYERLGFKRTGRSALDGQGRAYPIIHLKYANP
;
A
#
# COMPACT_ATOMS: atom_id res chain seq x y z
N MET A 1 6.47 6.67 -6.46
CA MET A 1 5.10 6.44 -5.95
C MET A 1 4.16 7.06 -6.96
N LEU A 2 3.11 6.34 -7.35
CA LEU A 2 2.02 6.84 -8.18
C LEU A 2 0.80 7.04 -7.29
N MET A 3 0.18 8.21 -7.41
CA MET A 3 -0.96 8.65 -6.62
C MET A 3 -2.10 9.07 -7.54
N ASP A 4 -3.32 8.70 -7.20
CA ASP A 4 -4.55 9.21 -7.81
C ASP A 4 -5.56 9.56 -6.72
N GLN A 5 -5.96 10.83 -6.60
CA GLN A 5 -6.94 11.32 -5.62
C GLN A 5 -6.78 10.80 -4.17
N GLY A 6 -5.54 10.64 -3.70
CA GLY A 6 -5.25 10.11 -2.35
C GLY A 6 -5.28 8.58 -2.24
N HIS A 7 -5.42 7.86 -3.35
CA HIS A 7 -5.14 6.45 -3.49
C HIS A 7 -3.73 6.25 -4.04
N MET A 8 -2.94 5.41 -3.38
CA MET A 8 -1.62 5.01 -3.84
C MET A 8 -1.76 3.76 -4.72
N GLU A 9 -1.74 3.99 -6.02
CA GLU A 9 -1.80 2.95 -7.06
C GLU A 9 -0.55 2.08 -7.09
N ALA A 10 0.62 2.70 -6.86
CA ALA A 10 1.88 1.98 -6.94
C ALA A 10 3.00 2.60 -6.10
N LEU A 11 3.77 1.73 -5.44
CA LEU A 11 5.02 2.07 -4.77
C LEU A 11 6.11 1.08 -5.16
N PHE A 12 7.15 1.59 -5.82
CA PHE A 12 8.32 0.81 -6.18
C PHE A 12 9.57 1.48 -5.62
N VAL A 13 10.41 0.65 -5.01
CA VAL A 13 11.78 0.98 -4.63
C VAL A 13 12.68 -0.04 -5.31
N ASP A 14 13.72 0.47 -5.99
CA ASP A 14 14.74 -0.34 -6.63
C ASP A 14 15.29 -1.37 -5.62
N PRO A 15 15.37 -2.67 -5.99
CA PRO A 15 15.86 -3.73 -5.11
C PRO A 15 17.19 -3.41 -4.41
N ALA A 16 18.13 -2.75 -5.09
CA ALA A 16 19.44 -2.37 -4.52
C ALA A 16 19.33 -1.37 -3.36
N PHE A 17 18.19 -0.69 -3.24
CA PHE A 17 17.92 0.36 -2.25
C PHE A 17 16.81 -0.01 -1.26
N ARG A 18 16.29 -1.24 -1.32
CA ARG A 18 15.31 -1.73 -0.34
C ARG A 18 15.93 -1.90 1.04
N HIS A 19 15.07 -1.99 2.05
CA HIS A 19 15.46 -2.15 3.47
C HIS A 19 16.24 -0.97 4.09
N ARG A 20 16.37 0.15 3.37
CA ARG A 20 16.99 1.40 3.85
C ARG A 20 15.99 2.45 4.34
N GLY A 21 14.73 2.06 4.54
CA GLY A 21 13.65 2.98 4.96
C GLY A 21 13.04 3.86 3.86
N LEU A 22 13.54 3.80 2.62
CA LEU A 22 13.03 4.63 1.51
C LEU A 22 11.54 4.45 1.24
N GLY A 23 11.05 3.20 1.25
CA GLY A 23 9.61 2.94 1.08
C GLY A 23 8.78 3.61 2.16
N ALA A 24 9.21 3.52 3.42
CA ALA A 24 8.53 4.17 4.54
C ALA A 24 8.58 5.70 4.45
N ALA A 25 9.72 6.26 4.02
CA ALA A 25 9.86 7.69 3.79
C ALA A 25 8.91 8.20 2.71
N LEU A 26 8.81 7.48 1.59
CA LEU A 26 7.88 7.81 0.51
C LEU A 26 6.41 7.75 0.99
N VAL A 27 6.03 6.71 1.73
CA VAL A 27 4.67 6.58 2.29
C VAL A 27 4.36 7.71 3.27
N ARG A 28 5.29 8.03 4.18
CA ARG A 28 5.12 9.14 5.12
C ARG A 28 4.96 10.47 4.39
N HIS A 29 5.74 10.71 3.33
CA HIS A 29 5.58 11.90 2.51
C HIS A 29 4.20 11.94 1.84
N GLY A 30 3.74 10.83 1.25
CA GLY A 30 2.38 10.71 0.70
C GLY A 30 1.29 11.04 1.72
N LEU A 31 1.46 10.58 2.97
CA LEU A 31 0.53 10.88 4.07
C LEU A 31 0.51 12.36 4.48
N THR A 32 1.60 13.11 4.30
CA THR A 32 1.58 14.56 4.53
C THR A 32 0.71 15.31 3.52
N LEU A 33 0.52 14.74 2.32
CA LEU A 33 -0.30 15.31 1.26
C LEU A 33 -1.74 14.76 1.30
N HIS A 34 -1.89 13.49 1.69
CA HIS A 34 -3.14 12.77 1.78
C HIS A 34 -3.24 12.04 3.12
N PRO A 35 -3.73 12.70 4.19
CA PRO A 35 -3.77 12.10 5.53
C PRO A 35 -4.63 10.83 5.63
N GLU A 36 -5.58 10.66 4.70
CA GLU A 36 -6.47 9.50 4.62
C GLU A 36 -6.10 8.54 3.49
N MET A 37 -4.80 8.49 3.13
CA MET A 37 -4.32 7.70 1.99
C MET A 37 -4.78 6.24 2.03
N SER A 38 -5.17 5.72 0.89
CA SER A 38 -5.52 4.30 0.70
C SER A 38 -4.57 3.62 -0.28
N THR A 39 -4.55 2.29 -0.28
CA THR A 39 -3.79 1.50 -1.25
C THR A 39 -4.36 0.09 -1.34
N ASP A 40 -4.13 -0.56 -2.46
CA ASP A 40 -4.49 -1.94 -2.69
C ASP A 40 -3.24 -2.81 -2.82
N VAL A 41 -3.28 -4.01 -2.26
CA VAL A 41 -2.16 -4.94 -2.31
C VAL A 41 -2.65 -6.35 -2.57
N ASN A 42 -1.94 -7.08 -3.43
CA ASN A 42 -2.19 -8.50 -3.59
C ASN A 42 -1.93 -9.23 -2.26
N GLU A 43 -2.91 -9.99 -1.78
CA GLU A 43 -2.88 -10.71 -0.50
C GLU A 43 -1.69 -11.68 -0.40
N GLN A 44 -1.25 -12.24 -1.53
CA GLN A 44 -0.12 -13.16 -1.59
C GLN A 44 1.22 -12.46 -1.34
N ASN A 45 1.28 -11.13 -1.51
CA ASN A 45 2.45 -10.33 -1.17
C ASN A 45 2.48 -10.00 0.33
N ALA A 46 2.70 -11.03 1.15
CA ALA A 46 2.74 -10.90 2.61
C ALA A 46 3.77 -9.86 3.10
N GLN A 47 4.87 -9.66 2.35
CA GLN A 47 5.87 -8.64 2.65
C GLN A 47 5.27 -7.23 2.55
N ALA A 48 4.56 -6.93 1.46
CA ALA A 48 3.93 -5.63 1.25
C ALA A 48 2.77 -5.39 2.21
N VAL A 49 1.93 -6.41 2.46
CA VAL A 49 0.86 -6.35 3.47
C VAL A 49 1.44 -5.96 4.84
N GLY A 50 2.43 -6.72 5.32
CA GLY A 50 3.06 -6.42 6.61
C GLY A 50 3.82 -5.09 6.62
N PHE A 51 4.35 -4.64 5.48
CA PHE A 51 4.96 -3.33 5.35
C PHE A 51 3.95 -2.21 5.59
N TYR A 52 2.78 -2.23 4.93
CA TYR A 52 1.76 -1.20 5.12
C TYR A 52 1.10 -1.26 6.50
N GLU A 53 0.82 -2.46 7.02
CA GLU A 53 0.24 -2.62 8.36
C GLU A 53 1.16 -2.07 9.45
N ARG A 54 2.48 -2.30 9.35
CA ARG A 54 3.48 -1.70 10.27
C ARG A 54 3.56 -0.18 10.16
N LEU A 55 3.19 0.38 9.02
CA LEU A 55 3.14 1.84 8.83
C LEU A 55 1.86 2.47 9.37
N GLY A 56 0.85 1.70 9.78
CA GLY A 56 -0.40 2.21 10.34
C GLY A 56 -1.61 2.09 9.41
N PHE A 57 -1.46 1.43 8.26
CA PHE A 57 -2.60 1.07 7.42
C PHE A 57 -3.40 -0.07 8.06
N LYS A 58 -4.72 -0.04 7.86
CA LYS A 58 -5.65 -1.06 8.31
C LYS A 58 -6.40 -1.63 7.12
N ARG A 59 -6.72 -2.93 7.17
CA ARG A 59 -7.56 -3.59 6.18
C ARG A 59 -8.97 -3.04 6.28
N THR A 60 -9.51 -2.60 5.16
CA THR A 60 -10.88 -2.08 5.04
C THR A 60 -11.76 -2.97 4.17
N GLY A 61 -11.15 -3.89 3.40
CA GLY A 61 -11.89 -4.83 2.58
C GLY A 61 -10.97 -5.84 1.89
N ARG A 62 -11.59 -6.76 1.13
CA ARG A 62 -10.91 -7.75 0.31
C ARG A 62 -11.72 -8.08 -0.92
N SER A 63 -11.05 -8.17 -2.06
CA SER A 63 -11.58 -8.70 -3.32
C SER A 63 -11.01 -10.08 -3.59
N ALA A 64 -11.83 -11.05 -4.01
CA ALA A 64 -11.36 -12.39 -4.34
C ALA A 64 -10.60 -12.44 -5.68
N LEU A 65 -10.91 -11.50 -6.57
CA LEU A 65 -10.34 -11.38 -7.90
C LEU A 65 -9.63 -10.03 -8.04
N ASP A 66 -8.69 -9.94 -8.97
CA ASP A 66 -8.09 -8.66 -9.39
C ASP A 66 -9.00 -7.90 -10.37
N GLY A 67 -8.57 -6.71 -10.80
CA GLY A 67 -9.29 -5.89 -11.77
C GLY A 67 -9.45 -6.51 -13.17
N GLN A 68 -8.78 -7.63 -13.44
CA GLN A 68 -8.91 -8.41 -14.68
C GLN A 68 -9.72 -9.71 -14.49
N GLY A 69 -10.32 -9.92 -13.31
CA GLY A 69 -11.11 -11.11 -12.99
C GLY A 69 -10.28 -12.36 -12.70
N ARG A 70 -8.96 -12.23 -12.49
CA ARG A 70 -8.09 -13.36 -12.16
C ARG A 70 -8.12 -13.64 -10.67
N ALA A 71 -7.88 -14.89 -10.27
CA ALA A 71 -7.88 -15.34 -8.87
C ALA A 71 -6.62 -14.88 -8.10
N TYR A 72 -6.39 -13.57 -8.08
CA TYR A 72 -5.36 -12.88 -7.32
C TYR A 72 -6.05 -11.98 -6.30
N PRO A 73 -6.30 -12.46 -5.07
CA PRO A 73 -7.03 -11.69 -4.09
C PRO A 73 -6.32 -10.39 -3.74
N ILE A 74 -7.10 -9.32 -3.59
CA ILE A 74 -6.62 -7.98 -3.26
C ILE A 74 -7.12 -7.62 -1.86
N ILE A 75 -6.23 -7.10 -1.02
CA ILE A 75 -6.57 -6.45 0.24
C ILE A 75 -6.63 -4.95 0.00
N HIS A 76 -7.75 -4.35 0.42
CA HIS A 76 -7.92 -2.90 0.44
C HIS A 76 -7.45 -2.36 1.79
N LEU A 77 -6.58 -1.36 1.77
CA LEU A 77 -5.97 -0.75 2.94
C LEU A 77 -6.26 0.74 2.99
N LYS A 78 -6.53 1.27 4.18
CA LYS A 78 -6.61 2.72 4.45
C LYS A 78 -5.75 3.08 5.65
N TYR A 79 -5.05 4.21 5.58
CA TYR A 79 -4.33 4.74 6.72
C TYR A 79 -5.31 5.15 7.81
N ALA A 80 -5.09 4.66 9.04
CA ALA A 80 -6.00 4.89 10.17
C ALA A 80 -5.23 5.00 11.49
N ASN A 81 -3.94 5.37 11.44
CA ASN A 81 -3.13 5.59 12.63
C ASN A 81 -2.98 7.11 12.87
N PRO A 82 -3.48 7.66 13.99
CA PRO A 82 -3.28 9.07 14.33
C PRO A 82 -1.81 9.42 14.58
#